data_AF-A0A7X7PSW4-F1
#
_entry.id   AF-A0A7X7PSW4-F1
#
_cell.length_a   1.000
_cell.length_b   1.000
_cell.length_c   1.000
_cell.angle_alpha   90.00
_cell.angle_beta   90.00
_cell.angle_gamma   90.00
#
_symmetry.space_group_name_H-M   'P 1'
#
loop_
_entity.id
_entity.type
_entity.pdbx_description
1 polymer ?
#
loop_
_entity_poly.entity_id
_entity_poly.type
_entity_poly.pdbx_seq_one_letter_code
_entity_poly.pdbx_strand_id
1 'polypeptide(L)' 'MIDALTKQAPLASRMRPRSLDEVVGQEHLLGVEGALTRSLRAGHVGSMVFHGPPGTGKTTVARL' A
#
# COMPACT_ATOMS: atom_id res chain seq x y z
N MET A 1 -10.87 20.15 11.65
CA MET A 1 -11.89 19.14 12.02
C MET A 1 -11.47 17.72 11.65
N ILE A 2 -10.88 17.47 10.47
CA ILE A 2 -10.39 16.14 10.04
C ILE A 2 -9.27 15.58 10.95
N ASP A 3 -8.30 16.40 11.36
CA ASP A 3 -7.15 15.95 12.18
C ASP A 3 -7.49 15.41 13.58
N ALA A 4 -8.60 15.88 14.16
CA ALA A 4 -9.04 15.40 15.46
C ALA A 4 -9.56 13.95 15.39
N LEU A 5 -10.22 13.59 14.28
CA LEU A 5 -10.73 12.25 14.03
C LEU A 5 -9.59 11.26 13.76
N THR A 6 -8.53 11.69 13.05
CA THR A 6 -7.33 10.88 12.85
C THR A 6 -6.60 10.61 14.16
N LYS A 7 -6.50 11.58 15.09
CA LYS A 7 -5.87 11.37 16.41
C LYS A 7 -6.58 10.30 17.25
N GLN A 8 -7.90 10.18 17.14
CA GLN A 8 -8.68 9.18 17.88
C GLN A 8 -8.75 7.82 17.17
N ALA A 9 -8.29 7.73 15.92
CA ALA A 9 -8.30 6.47 15.20
C ALA A 9 -7.31 5.44 15.81
N PRO A 10 -7.61 4.13 15.69
CA PRO A 10 -6.69 3.07 16.09
C PRO A 10 -5.30 3.26 15.48
N LEU A 11 -4.25 2.88 16.21
CA LEU A 11 -2.86 3.04 15.75
C LEU A 11 -2.65 2.43 14.36
N ALA A 12 -3.21 1.24 14.11
CA ALA A 12 -3.12 0.58 12.81
C ALA A 12 -3.66 1.44 11.65
N SER A 13 -4.74 2.19 11.88
CA SER A 13 -5.30 3.11 10.88
C SER A 13 -4.43 4.34 10.68
N ARG A 14 -3.85 4.87 11.76
CA ARG A 14 -2.94 6.03 11.71
C ARG A 14 -1.60 5.72 11.04
N MET A 15 -1.12 4.48 11.20
CA MET A 15 0.15 3.99 10.65
C MET A 15 0.04 3.46 9.22
N ARG A 16 -1.14 3.49 8.59
CA ARG A 16 -1.27 3.04 7.20
C ARG A 16 -0.41 3.92 6.28
N PRO A 17 0.41 3.31 5.40
CA PRO A 17 1.15 4.01 4.36
C PRO A 17 0.26 4.94 3.54
N ARG A 18 0.81 6.10 3.17
CA ARG A 18 0.14 7.13 2.34
C ARG A 18 0.62 7.15 0.90
N SER A 19 1.70 6.44 0.63
CA SER A 19 2.31 6.23 -0.69
C SER A 19 2.82 4.80 -0.80
N LEU A 20 3.03 4.30 -2.02
CA LEU A 20 3.55 2.95 -2.24
C LEU A 20 4.97 2.78 -1.69
N ASP A 21 5.76 3.85 -1.69
CA ASP A 21 7.14 3.88 -1.17
C ASP A 21 7.22 3.74 0.36
N GLU A 22 6.13 4.01 1.07
CA GLU A 22 6.02 3.82 2.54
C GLU A 22 5.68 2.37 2.93
N VAL A 23 5.38 1.49 1.96
CA VAL A 23 5.06 0.08 2.23
C VAL A 23 6.34 -0.71 2.48
N VAL A 24 6.43 -1.36 3.65
CA VAL A 24 7.61 -2.12 4.07
C VAL A 24 7.42 -3.62 3.84
N GLY A 25 8.48 -4.33 3.45
CA GLY A 25 8.52 -5.80 3.36
C GLY A 25 7.88 -6.38 2.10
N GLN A 26 7.67 -5.54 1.08
CA GLN A 26 7.09 -5.92 -0.22
C GLN A 26 8.03 -5.53 -1.38
N GLU A 27 9.35 -5.60 -1.19
CA GLU A 27 10.37 -5.11 -2.14
C GLU A 27 10.27 -5.79 -3.52
N HIS A 28 9.93 -7.08 -3.55
CA HIS A 28 9.71 -7.83 -4.79
C HIS A 28 8.51 -7.32 -5.62
N LEU A 29 7.56 -6.63 -4.97
CA LEU A 29 6.35 -6.10 -5.60
C LEU A 29 6.46 -4.59 -5.86
N LEU A 30 6.91 -3.84 -4.86
CA LEU A 30 6.88 -2.37 -4.79
C LEU A 30 8.26 -1.72 -4.82
N GLY A 31 9.34 -2.50 -4.76
CA GLY A 31 10.70 -1.96 -4.90
C GLY A 31 10.94 -1.34 -6.27
N VAL A 32 12.13 -0.76 -6.47
CA VAL A 32 12.52 -0.11 -7.74
C VAL A 32 12.33 -1.05 -8.94
N GLU A 33 12.66 -2.32 -8.75
CA GLU A 33 12.50 -3.40 -9.73
C GLU A 33 11.29 -4.30 -9.41
N GLY A 34 10.34 -3.82 -8.62
CA GLY A 34 9.15 -4.57 -8.22
C GLY A 34 8.19 -4.77 -9.38
N ALA A 35 7.50 -5.92 -9.40
CA ALA A 35 6.57 -6.24 -10.50
C ALA A 35 5.48 -5.18 -10.70
N LEU A 36 4.90 -4.66 -9.61
CA LEU A 36 3.86 -3.62 -9.67
C LEU A 36 4.46 -2.25 -10.02
N THR A 37 5.63 -1.92 -9.47
CA THR A 37 6.36 -0.69 -9.81
C THR A 37 6.67 -0.59 -11.29
N ARG A 38 7.08 -1.69 -11.93
CA ARG A 38 7.32 -1.71 -13.39
C ARG A 38 6.03 -1.48 -14.19
N SER A 39 4.93 -2.13 -13.81
CA SER A 39 3.62 -1.95 -14.47
C SER A 39 3.11 -0.51 -14.34
N LEU A 40 3.23 0.09 -13.15
CA LEU A 40 2.89 1.49 -12.89
C LEU A 40 3.74 2.44 -13.75
N ARG A 41 5.06 2.23 -13.81
CA ARG A 41 5.98 3.03 -14.65
C ARG A 41 5.68 2.90 -16.14
N ALA A 42 5.24 1.73 -16.59
CA ALA A 42 4.81 1.51 -17.98
C ALA A 42 3.45 2.16 -18.31
N GLY A 43 2.74 2.71 -17.32
CA GLY A 43 1.42 3.33 -17.51
C GLY A 43 0.30 2.32 -17.75
N HIS A 44 0.53 1.03 -17.46
CA HIS A 44 -0.47 -0.02 -17.66
C HIS A 44 -0.57 -0.91 -16.43
N VAL A 45 -1.70 -0.83 -15.74
CA VAL A 45 -2.04 -1.67 -14.58
C VAL A 45 -3.34 -2.38 -14.88
N GLY A 46 -3.27 -3.71 -15.03
CA GLY A 46 -4.45 -4.56 -15.19
C GLY A 46 -5.16 -4.84 -13.87
N SER A 47 -6.31 -5.53 -13.94
CA SER A 47 -7.00 -6.05 -12.76
C SER A 47 -6.11 -7.05 -12.01
N MET A 48 -6.00 -6.89 -10.68
CA MET A 48 -5.14 -7.72 -9.83
C MET A 48 -5.89 -8.23 -8.61
N VAL A 49 -5.47 -9.39 -8.12
CA VAL A 49 -5.92 -9.96 -6.84
C VAL A 49 -4.72 -10.03 -5.91
N PHE A 50 -4.82 -9.37 -4.76
CA PHE A 50 -3.79 -9.43 -3.71
C PHE A 50 -4.09 -10.58 -2.75
N HIS A 51 -3.18 -11.54 -2.65
CA HIS A 51 -3.28 -12.70 -1.74
C HIS A 51 -2.14 -12.71 -0.73
N GLY A 52 -2.41 -13.16 0.50
CA GLY A 52 -1.39 -13.35 1.54
C GLY A 52 -1.96 -13.27 2.97
N PRO A 53 -1.14 -13.57 3.99
CA PRO A 53 -1.54 -13.59 5.41
C PRO A 53 -2.19 -12.29 5.91
N PRO A 54 -2.99 -12.31 6.99
CA PRO A 54 -3.57 -11.09 7.55
C PRO A 54 -2.48 -10.07 7.95
N GLY A 55 -2.76 -8.78 7.76
CA GLY A 55 -1.83 -7.70 8.14
C GLY A 55 -0.70 -7.38 7.15
N THR A 56 -0.57 -8.09 6.03
CA THR A 56 0.53 -7.87 5.04
C THR A 56 0.38 -6.66 4.11
N GLY A 57 -0.53 -5.73 4.41
CA GLY A 57 -0.67 -4.48 3.65
C GLY A 57 -1.51 -4.55 2.37
N LYS A 58 -2.11 -5.69 2.00
CA LYS A 58 -2.91 -5.87 0.77
C LYS A 58 -3.96 -4.76 0.53
N THR A 59 -4.80 -4.50 1.54
CA THR A 59 -5.85 -3.47 1.46
C THR A 59 -5.27 -2.07 1.35
N THR A 60 -4.11 -1.82 1.96
CA THR A 60 -3.43 -0.54 1.84
C THR A 60 -2.90 -0.37 0.42
N VAL A 61 -2.19 -1.37 -0.13
CA VAL A 61 -1.63 -1.33 -1.49
C VAL A 61 -2.72 -1.16 -2.55
N ALA A 62 -3.85 -1.86 -2.42
CA ALA A 62 -4.96 -1.72 -3.37
C ALA A 62 -5.63 -0.33 -3.38
N ARG A 63 -5.44 0.48 -2.33
CA ARG A 63 -6.05 1.80 -2.18
C ARG A 63 -5.15 2.93 -2.69
N LEU A 64 -3.83 2.72 -2.66
CA LEU A 64 -2.81 3.71 -2.99
C LEU A 64 -2.55 3.74 -4.50
#